data_AF-A0AAD9TDL5-F1
#
_entry.id   AF-A0AAD9TDL5-F1
#
_cell.length_a   1.000
_cell.length_b   1.000
_cell.length_c   1.000
_cell.angle_alpha   90.00
_cell.angle_beta   90.00
_cell.angle_gamma   90.00
#
_symmetry.space_group_name_H-M   'P 1'
#
loop_
_entity.id
_entity.type
_entity.pdbx_description
1 polymer ?
#
loop_
_entity_poly.entity_id
_entity_poly.type
_entity_poly.pdbx_seq_one_letter_code
_entity_poly.pdbx_strand_id
1 'polypeptide(L)'
;MDKATRAYTELQYNRHMEELRNLHPNAYEYVIDTDPHKWSRVHCPDRRYRVMTTNPAKCINSCLKFARQLRMLTLAEFIRNMLQRWFHDRYRAVKSMCHQLTDTAHLVILIRVEKCNFMTVNPVDCNIFSVKRAGK
;
A
#
# COMPACT_ATOMS: atom_id res chain seq x y z
N MET A 1 -3.08 -13.26 -22.66
CA MET A 1 -2.08 -12.66 -21.75
C MET A 1 -2.62 -12.29 -20.37
N ASP A 2 -3.74 -11.55 -20.26
CA ASP A 2 -4.21 -10.99 -18.96
C ASP A 2 -4.48 -12.02 -17.84
N LYS A 3 -4.81 -13.28 -18.19
CA LYS A 3 -5.00 -14.35 -17.22
C LYS A 3 -3.67 -14.83 -16.60
N ALA A 4 -2.64 -15.03 -17.42
CA ALA A 4 -1.31 -15.44 -16.96
C ALA A 4 -0.60 -14.33 -16.17
N THR A 5 -0.75 -13.07 -16.58
CA THR A 5 -0.15 -11.92 -15.87
C THR A 5 -0.67 -11.77 -14.45
N ARG A 6 -1.94 -12.13 -14.20
CA ARG A 6 -2.64 -11.98 -12.91
C ARG A 6 -2.68 -13.24 -12.05
N ALA A 7 -2.13 -14.36 -12.53
CA ALA A 7 -2.09 -15.60 -11.77
C ALA A 7 -1.45 -15.39 -10.39
N TYR A 8 -2.02 -16.01 -9.36
CA TYR A 8 -1.50 -15.93 -7.99
C TYR A 8 -0.60 -17.12 -7.65
N THR A 9 -0.75 -18.23 -8.37
CA THR A 9 0.04 -19.45 -8.19
C THR A 9 0.66 -19.88 -9.51
N GLU A 10 1.80 -20.57 -9.40
CA GLU A 10 2.53 -21.11 -10.54
C GLU A 10 1.69 -22.12 -11.34
N LEU A 11 0.86 -22.91 -10.66
CA LEU A 11 -0.08 -23.83 -11.32
C LEU A 11 -1.07 -23.10 -12.23
N GLN A 12 -1.66 -21.99 -11.77
CA GLN A 12 -2.59 -21.19 -12.57
C GLN A 12 -1.87 -20.54 -13.76
N TYR A 13 -0.66 -20.03 -13.52
CA TYR A 13 0.17 -19.44 -14.56
C TYR A 13 0.47 -20.46 -15.67
N ASN A 14 0.96 -21.64 -15.31
CA ASN A 14 1.31 -22.71 -16.25
C ASN A 14 0.10 -23.14 -17.07
N ARG A 15 -1.07 -23.33 -16.45
CA ARG A 15 -2.31 -23.66 -17.17
C ARG A 15 -2.63 -22.62 -18.24
N HIS A 16 -2.54 -21.33 -17.91
CA HIS A 16 -2.82 -20.26 -18.88
C HIS A 16 -1.76 -20.10 -19.96
N MET A 17 -0.50 -20.41 -19.65
CA MET A 17 0.59 -20.41 -20.64
C MET A 17 0.47 -21.59 -21.61
N GLU A 18 0.04 -22.76 -21.14
CA GLU A 18 -0.24 -23.93 -21.96
C GLU A 18 -1.44 -23.69 -22.89
N GLU A 19 -2.53 -23.11 -22.38
CA GLU A 19 -3.66 -22.65 -23.19
C GLU A 19 -3.21 -21.67 -24.29
N LEU A 20 -2.34 -20.71 -23.94
CA LEU A 20 -1.81 -19.74 -24.90
C LEU A 20 -0.94 -20.39 -25.97
N ARG A 21 -0.11 -21.36 -25.58
CA ARG A 21 0.75 -22.12 -26.49
C ARG A 21 -0.06 -22.91 -27.51
N ASN A 22 -1.14 -23.55 -27.06
CA ASN A 22 -2.00 -24.36 -27.91
C ASN A 22 -2.82 -23.51 -28.89
N LEU A 23 -3.27 -22.33 -28.46
CA LEU A 23 -4.07 -21.45 -29.32
C LEU A 23 -3.21 -20.60 -30.27
N HIS A 24 -2.11 -20.05 -29.77
CA HIS A 24 -1.28 -19.10 -30.49
C HIS A 24 0.22 -19.28 -30.16
N PRO A 25 0.92 -20.22 -30.84
CA PRO A 25 2.33 -20.52 -30.59
C PRO A 25 3.25 -19.30 -30.73
N ASN A 26 3.06 -18.50 -31.78
CA ASN A 26 3.89 -17.30 -32.03
C ASN A 26 3.71 -16.24 -30.92
N ALA A 27 2.50 -16.13 -30.37
CA ALA A 27 2.26 -15.22 -29.25
C ALA A 27 2.92 -15.74 -27.98
N TYR A 28 2.89 -17.05 -27.74
CA TYR A 28 3.59 -17.69 -26.62
C TYR A 28 5.09 -17.42 -26.67
N GLU A 29 5.73 -17.58 -27.83
CA GLU A 29 7.17 -17.30 -28.00
C GLU A 29 7.50 -15.84 -27.67
N TYR A 30 6.77 -14.90 -28.26
CA TYR A 30 6.94 -13.46 -27.97
C TYR A 30 6.79 -13.15 -26.47
N VAL A 31 5.84 -13.77 -25.80
CA VAL A 31 5.56 -13.55 -24.37
C VAL A 31 6.70 -14.04 -23.50
N ILE A 32 7.24 -15.23 -23.80
CA ILE A 32 8.36 -15.82 -23.07
C ILE A 32 9.64 -15.01 -23.29
N ASP A 33 9.88 -14.54 -24.52
CA ASP A 33 11.03 -13.70 -24.86
C ASP A 33 11.01 -12.33 -24.16
N THR A 34 9.81 -11.83 -23.83
CA THR A 34 9.63 -10.57 -23.11
C THR A 34 10.03 -10.64 -21.61
N ASP A 35 10.60 -11.77 -21.15
CA ASP A 35 10.98 -12.04 -19.76
C ASP A 35 9.77 -12.00 -18.78
N PRO A 36 9.30 -13.17 -18.30
CA PRO A 36 8.19 -13.26 -17.35
C PRO A 36 8.35 -12.43 -16.07
N HIS A 37 9.57 -12.12 -15.61
CA HIS A 37 9.78 -11.28 -14.42
C HIS A 37 9.24 -9.85 -14.58
N LYS A 38 9.12 -9.36 -15.83
CA LYS A 38 8.67 -7.98 -16.11
C LYS A 38 7.14 -7.84 -16.06
N TRP A 39 6.41 -8.90 -16.40
CA TRP A 39 4.96 -8.84 -16.63
C TRP A 39 4.14 -9.88 -15.86
N SER A 40 4.72 -11.00 -15.43
CA SER A 40 4.03 -12.04 -14.67
C SER A 40 4.13 -11.75 -13.17
N ARG A 41 2.99 -11.78 -12.48
CA ARG A 41 2.93 -11.58 -11.04
C ARG A 41 3.63 -12.68 -10.25
N VAL A 42 3.50 -13.94 -10.68
CA VAL A 42 4.09 -15.11 -9.99
C VAL A 42 5.60 -15.06 -10.02
N HIS A 43 6.17 -14.60 -11.14
CA HIS A 43 7.62 -14.51 -11.31
C HIS A 43 8.20 -13.16 -10.88
N CYS A 44 7.39 -12.14 -10.56
CA CYS A 44 7.92 -10.86 -10.11
C CYS A 44 8.54 -11.00 -8.71
N PRO A 45 9.85 -10.72 -8.53
CA PRO A 45 10.53 -10.89 -7.23
C PRO A 45 10.00 -9.90 -6.19
N ASP A 46 9.63 -8.71 -6.63
CA ASP A 46 8.88 -7.78 -5.80
C ASP A 46 7.43 -8.21 -5.78
N ARG A 47 6.89 -8.45 -4.58
CA ARG A 47 5.43 -8.43 -4.38
C ARG A 47 4.97 -7.03 -4.75
N ARG A 48 4.65 -6.84 -6.03
CA ARG A 48 3.94 -5.67 -6.52
C ARG A 48 2.56 -5.73 -5.90
N TYR A 49 2.45 -5.26 -4.66
CA TYR A 49 1.27 -4.58 -4.14
C TYR A 49 1.16 -3.30 -4.94
N ARG A 50 0.99 -3.42 -6.26
CA ARG A 50 0.60 -2.29 -7.06
C ARG A 50 -0.81 -2.03 -6.55
N VAL A 51 -0.89 -1.05 -5.68
CA VAL A 51 -2.11 -0.33 -5.34
C VAL A 51 -2.51 0.41 -6.63
N MET A 52 -2.71 -0.31 -7.76
CA MET A 52 -3.48 0.16 -8.92
C MET A 52 -4.90 0.13 -8.45
N THR A 53 -5.22 1.11 -7.64
CA THR A 53 -6.50 1.12 -7.03
C THR A 53 -7.20 2.37 -7.48
N THR A 54 -7.94 2.20 -8.58
CA THR A 54 -9.27 2.80 -8.62
C THR A 54 -10.13 2.33 -7.43
N ASN A 55 -9.68 1.36 -6.62
CA ASN A 55 -10.39 0.79 -5.48
C ASN A 55 -10.65 1.81 -4.34
N PRO A 56 -9.70 2.57 -3.75
CA PRO A 56 -10.01 3.61 -2.78
C PRO A 56 -11.02 4.62 -3.32
N ALA A 57 -10.80 5.17 -4.52
CA ALA A 57 -11.73 6.13 -5.09
C ALA A 57 -13.13 5.51 -5.31
N LYS A 58 -13.23 4.29 -5.85
CA LYS A 58 -14.50 3.58 -6.05
C LYS A 58 -15.17 3.19 -4.72
N CYS A 59 -14.40 2.69 -3.74
CA CYS A 59 -14.87 2.34 -2.41
C CYS A 59 -15.36 3.57 -1.66
N ILE A 60 -14.58 4.66 -1.66
CA ILE A 60 -14.97 5.93 -1.05
C ILE A 60 -16.22 6.47 -1.74
N ASN A 61 -16.28 6.47 -3.07
CA ASN A 61 -17.49 6.88 -3.80
C ASN A 61 -18.70 5.98 -3.49
N SER A 62 -18.50 4.69 -3.28
CA SER A 62 -19.55 3.76 -2.88
C SER A 62 -20.04 4.05 -1.45
N CYS A 63 -19.13 4.27 -0.50
CA CYS A 63 -19.45 4.65 0.87
C CYS A 63 -20.16 6.02 0.96
N LEU A 64 -19.84 6.92 0.03
CA LEU A 64 -20.41 8.26 -0.04
C LEU A 64 -21.66 8.36 -0.92
N LYS A 65 -22.12 7.26 -1.53
CA LYS A 65 -23.23 7.28 -2.49
C LYS A 65 -24.49 7.93 -1.92
N PHE A 66 -24.84 7.60 -0.67
CA PHE A 66 -25.99 8.18 0.04
C PHE A 66 -25.66 9.56 0.65
N ALA A 67 -24.46 9.73 1.19
CA ALA A 67 -24.04 10.99 1.82
C ALA A 67 -23.96 12.16 0.82
N ARG A 68 -23.72 11.88 -0.47
CA ARG A 68 -23.73 12.88 -1.56
C ARG A 68 -25.08 13.56 -1.78
N GLN A 69 -26.18 12.98 -1.31
CA GLN A 69 -27.51 13.57 -1.40
C GLN A 69 -27.80 14.52 -0.23
N LEU A 70 -26.89 14.61 0.74
CA LEU A 70 -27.01 15.46 1.91
C LEU A 70 -26.40 16.85 1.65
N ARG A 71 -26.73 17.82 2.51
CA ARG A 71 -26.14 19.16 2.46
C ARG A 71 -24.62 19.08 2.65
N MET A 72 -23.86 20.00 2.04
CA MET A 72 -22.38 19.97 2.03
C MET A 72 -21.76 19.80 3.44
N LEU A 73 -22.33 20.48 4.44
CA LEU A 73 -21.88 20.38 5.83
C LEU A 73 -22.04 18.96 6.38
N THR A 74 -23.19 18.33 6.16
CA THR A 74 -23.48 16.96 6.60
C THR A 74 -22.60 15.94 5.88
N LEU A 75 -22.31 16.15 4.58
CA LEU A 75 -21.36 15.31 3.84
C LEU A 75 -19.94 15.42 4.41
N ALA A 76 -19.48 16.63 4.73
CA ALA A 76 -18.14 16.84 5.30
C ALA A 76 -18.00 16.19 6.69
N GLU A 77 -19.02 16.31 7.54
CA GLU A 77 -19.06 15.63 8.85
C GLU A 77 -19.08 14.11 8.72
N PHE A 78 -19.84 13.58 7.75
CA PHE A 78 -19.87 12.15 7.47
C PHE A 78 -18.49 11.62 7.03
N ILE A 79 -17.82 12.32 6.11
CA ILE A 79 -16.46 11.98 5.67
C ILE A 79 -15.48 12.02 6.86
N ARG A 80 -15.53 13.08 7.67
CA ARG A 80 -14.67 13.23 8.85
C ARG A 80 -14.85 12.06 9.81
N ASN A 81 -16.08 11.72 10.18
CA ASN A 81 -16.38 10.63 11.10
C ASN A 81 -15.94 9.27 10.53
N MET A 82 -16.14 9.04 9.24
CA MET A 82 -15.71 7.81 8.57
C MET A 82 -14.19 7.64 8.62
N LEU A 83 -13.44 8.69 8.24
CA LEU A 83 -11.98 8.65 8.24
C LEU A 83 -11.41 8.49 9.65
N GLN A 84 -11.96 9.22 10.63
CA GLN A 84 -11.53 9.11 12.03
C GLN A 84 -11.69 7.69 12.57
N ARG A 85 -12.85 7.05 12.35
CA ARG A 85 -13.06 5.64 12.74
C ARG A 85 -12.08 4.71 12.04
N TRP A 86 -11.90 4.87 10.73
CA TRP A 86 -11.01 4.01 9.96
C TRP A 86 -9.55 4.10 10.43
N PHE A 87 -9.03 5.31 10.67
CA PHE A 87 -7.68 5.48 11.19
C PHE A 87 -7.53 4.96 12.62
N HIS A 88 -8.55 5.15 13.46
CA HIS A 88 -8.58 4.61 14.81
C HIS A 88 -8.49 3.08 14.81
N ASP A 89 -9.31 2.41 13.99
CA ASP A 89 -9.32 0.95 13.90
C ASP A 89 -7.98 0.41 13.36
N ARG A 90 -7.41 1.06 12.34
CA ARG A 90 -6.07 0.71 11.82
C ARG A 90 -4.99 0.87 12.89
N TYR A 91 -5.02 1.95 13.65
CA TYR A 91 -4.07 2.17 14.74
C TYR A 91 -4.19 1.07 15.80
N ARG A 92 -5.42 0.71 16.20
CA ARG A 92 -5.64 -0.38 17.16
C ARG A 92 -5.14 -1.73 16.62
N ALA A 93 -5.42 -2.04 15.36
CA ALA A 93 -4.95 -3.26 14.71
C ALA A 93 -3.42 -3.34 14.69
N VAL A 94 -2.75 -2.24 14.30
CA VAL A 94 -1.28 -2.16 14.32
C VAL A 94 -0.72 -2.27 15.74
N LYS A 95 -1.36 -1.63 16.73
CA LYS A 95 -0.92 -1.72 18.13
C LYS A 95 -1.05 -3.15 18.69
N SER A 96 -2.05 -3.91 18.25
CA SER A 96 -2.21 -5.32 18.60
C SER A 96 -1.31 -6.27 17.82
N MET A 97 -0.74 -5.79 16.70
CA MET A 97 0.15 -6.57 15.86
C MET A 97 1.58 -6.49 16.39
N CYS A 98 2.11 -7.62 16.84
CA CYS A 98 3.53 -7.77 17.13
C CYS A 98 4.26 -7.91 15.78
N HIS A 99 4.60 -6.79 15.14
CA HIS A 99 5.33 -6.81 13.88
C HIS A 99 6.83 -6.67 14.12
N GLN A 100 7.61 -7.62 13.60
CA GLN A 100 9.01 -7.38 13.30
C GLN A 100 9.04 -6.47 12.07
N LEU A 101 9.55 -5.25 12.25
CA LEU A 101 9.91 -4.37 11.15
C LEU A 101 10.86 -5.13 10.21
N THR A 102 10.81 -4.89 8.90
CA THR A 102 11.88 -5.37 8.02
C THR A 102 13.20 -4.76 8.49
N ASP A 103 14.31 -5.50 8.34
CA ASP A 103 15.62 -5.08 8.85
C ASP A 103 16.01 -3.66 8.40
N THR A 104 15.64 -3.31 7.15
CA THR A 104 15.83 -1.97 6.57
C THR A 104 15.03 -0.89 7.30
N ALA A 105 13.76 -1.15 7.62
CA ALA A 105 12.89 -0.20 8.33
C ALA A 105 13.34 -0.05 9.79
N HIS A 106 13.76 -1.15 10.41
CA HIS A 106 14.32 -1.14 11.76
C HIS A 106 15.60 -0.31 11.83
N LEU A 107 16.53 -0.50 10.88
CA LEU A 107 17.80 0.24 10.81
C LEU A 107 17.57 1.75 10.61
N VAL A 108 16.63 2.13 9.73
CA VAL A 108 16.27 3.54 9.54
C VAL A 108 15.71 4.16 10.82
N ILE A 109 14.90 3.41 11.58
CA ILE A 109 14.37 3.87 12.87
C ILE A 109 15.49 4.04 13.88
N LEU A 110 16.39 3.05 14.01
CA LEU A 110 17.53 3.14 14.93
C LEU A 110 18.41 4.36 14.66
N ILE A 111 18.77 4.61 13.39
CA ILE A 111 19.54 5.80 12.99
C ILE A 111 18.82 7.10 13.37
N ARG A 112 17.49 7.14 13.22
CA ARG A 112 16.69 8.32 13.59
C ARG A 112 16.62 8.50 15.10
N VAL A 113 16.43 7.42 15.86
CA VAL A 113 16.42 7.45 17.33
C VAL A 113 17.76 7.94 17.86
N GLU A 114 18.87 7.42 17.34
CA GLU A 114 20.22 7.86 17.74
C GLU A 114 20.43 9.36 17.48
N LYS A 115 19.96 9.87 16.33
CA LYS A 115 20.00 11.31 16.03
C LYS A 115 19.11 12.12 16.97
N CYS A 116 17.94 11.60 17.33
CA CYS A 116 17.00 12.25 18.24
C CYS A 116 17.50 12.27 19.69
N ASN A 117 18.35 11.33 20.12
CA ASN A 117 18.93 11.33 21.47
C ASN A 117 19.73 12.61 21.77
N PHE A 118 20.25 13.26 20.73
CA PHE A 118 20.95 14.54 20.84
C PHE A 118 20.04 15.74 20.60
N MET A 119 18.72 15.55 20.55
CA MET A 119 17.74 16.62 20.32
C MET A 119 16.85 16.83 21.53
N THR A 120 16.68 18.08 21.93
CA THR A 120 15.74 18.51 22.96
C THR A 120 14.54 19.15 22.27
N VAL A 121 13.36 18.61 22.55
CA VAL A 121 12.08 19.14 22.04
C VAL A 121 11.46 20.00 23.13
N ASN A 122 11.32 21.29 22.87
CA ASN A 122 10.70 22.26 23.77
C ASN A 122 9.35 22.71 23.20
N PRO A 123 8.25 22.68 23.96
CA PRO A 123 6.97 23.21 23.51
C PRO A 123 7.06 24.73 23.34
N VAL A 124 6.56 25.24 22.21
CA VAL A 124 6.39 26.68 21.94
C VAL A 124 4.91 27.06 22.16
N ASP A 125 3.99 26.21 21.69
CA ASP A 125 2.56 26.29 22.00
C ASP A 125 1.90 24.88 21.95
N CYS A 126 0.57 24.81 21.92
CA CYS A 126 -0.18 23.55 21.92
C CYS A 126 0.05 22.67 20.68
N ASN A 127 0.56 23.24 19.58
CA ASN A 127 0.78 22.56 18.30
C ASN A 127 2.20 22.76 17.72
N ILE A 128 3.00 23.66 18.28
CA ILE A 128 4.34 24.02 17.78
C ILE A 128 5.38 23.62 18.82
N PHE A 129 6.40 22.89 18.34
CA PHE A 129 7.52 22.43 19.14
C PHE A 129 8.82 22.89 18.49
N SER A 130 9.72 23.45 19.29
CA SER A 130 11.08 23.80 18.90
C SER A 130 12.01 22.64 19.19
N VAL A 131 12.71 22.15 18.16
CA VAL A 131 13.71 21.08 18.29
C VAL A 131 15.10 21.70 18.23
N LYS A 132 15.87 21.57 19.31
CA LYS A 132 17.26 22.04 19.41
C LYS A 132 18.19 20.86 19.57
N ARG A 133 19.40 20.92 19.01
CA ARG A 133 20.41 19.88 19.22
C ARG A 133 21.19 20.21 20.49
N ALA A 134 21.29 19.28 21.45
CA ALA A 134 22.10 19.45 22.64
C ALA A 134 23.57 19.65 22.22
N GLY A 135 24.13 20.84 22.47
CA GLY A 135 25.54 21.17 22.20
C GLY A 135 25.82 22.28 21.18
N LYS A 136 24.83 23.04 20.70
CA LYS A 136 25.03 24.33 19.99
C LYS A 136 23.92 25.32 20.28
#